data_AF-A0A484M6U3-F1
#
_entry.id   AF-A0A484M6U3-F1
#
_cell.length_a   1.000
_cell.length_b   1.000
_cell.length_c   1.000
_cell.angle_alpha   90.00
_cell.angle_beta   90.00
_cell.angle_gamma   90.00
#
_symmetry.space_group_name_H-M   'P 1'
#
loop_
_entity.id
_entity.type
_entity.pdbx_description
1 polymer ?
#
loop_
_entity_poly.entity_id
_entity_poly.type
_entity_poly.pdbx_seq_one_letter_code
_entity_poly.pdbx_strand_id
1 'polypeptide(L)'
;MRTTFPEYVVALATIVGSVLFMIFGGVGIACLPLGLIFSFIRRPKAVITRSQYIKEATELAKKAGEVKKAALALQQEERNGKKGRRWRKNVKEVEKELLLLEDDMKSLEEMYPQGEKAEAAWALTVLGYLAKLLLGILGLIVSVAWIAHIVIYLLVDPPLSPFLNLVFIKLDDVWGLLGTAAFAFFCFYLLLAVIAGAMMVGMKLVFITIHPMKWGATLMNSFLFNVGLILLCSISVIQFCATAFAYYAQATAAQEIFGHTLQSLRGIKYLYKYNVFQIGFVVLAGVTFVYYLAFGWRRRKPNGRFQLSS
;
A
#
# COMPACT_ATOMS: atom_id res chain seq x y z
N MET A 1 -30.39 9.78 -21.88
CA MET A 1 -29.68 11.08 -21.98
C MET A 1 -28.38 10.85 -22.73
N ARG A 2 -28.01 11.73 -23.67
CA ARG A 2 -26.67 11.70 -24.28
C ARG A 2 -25.71 12.27 -23.23
N THR A 3 -24.83 11.43 -22.69
CA THR A 3 -23.78 11.88 -21.77
C THR A 3 -22.84 12.83 -22.49
N THR A 4 -22.47 13.93 -21.85
CA THR A 4 -21.45 14.82 -22.43
C THR A 4 -20.08 14.09 -22.45
N PHE A 5 -19.20 14.45 -23.39
CA PHE A 5 -17.87 13.81 -23.49
C PHE A 5 -17.08 13.84 -22.16
N PRO A 6 -17.07 14.95 -21.39
CA PRO A 6 -16.44 14.98 -20.06
C PRO A 6 -17.04 13.96 -19.07
N GLU A 7 -18.37 13.83 -19.01
CA GLU A 7 -19.03 12.83 -18.15
C GLU A 7 -18.60 11.41 -18.50
N TYR A 8 -18.43 11.11 -19.79
CA TYR A 8 -17.97 9.79 -20.24
C TYR A 8 -16.52 9.50 -19.82
N VAL A 9 -15.62 10.48 -19.97
CA VAL A 9 -14.22 10.34 -19.56
C VAL A 9 -14.09 10.16 -18.04
N VAL A 10 -14.82 10.96 -17.25
CA VAL A 10 -14.85 10.85 -15.78
C VAL A 10 -15.39 9.49 -15.35
N ALA A 11 -16.47 9.03 -15.98
CA ALA A 11 -17.02 7.71 -15.70
C ALA A 11 -16.06 6.57 -15.99
N LEU A 12 -15.38 6.61 -17.15
CA LEU A 12 -14.39 5.59 -17.53
C LEU A 12 -13.20 5.59 -16.54
N ALA A 13 -12.69 6.76 -16.19
CA ALA A 13 -11.64 6.90 -15.18
C ALA A 13 -12.08 6.36 -13.81
N THR A 14 -13.33 6.61 -13.40
CA THR A 14 -13.88 6.14 -12.13
C THR A 14 -14.01 4.62 -12.08
N ILE A 15 -14.31 3.95 -13.20
CA ILE A 15 -14.37 2.47 -13.26
C ILE A 15 -12.97 1.88 -13.11
N VAL A 16 -12.01 2.38 -13.89
CA VAL A 16 -10.62 1.93 -13.80
C VAL A 16 -10.09 2.18 -12.39
N GLY A 17 -10.32 3.37 -11.85
CA GLY A 17 -9.96 3.74 -10.48
C GLY A 17 -10.65 2.84 -9.45
N SER A 18 -11.90 2.43 -9.65
CA SER A 18 -12.63 1.57 -8.69
C SER A 18 -12.09 0.14 -8.68
N VAL A 19 -11.69 -0.40 -9.84
CA VAL A 19 -10.99 -1.68 -9.92
C VAL A 19 -9.64 -1.60 -9.21
N LEU A 20 -8.87 -0.54 -9.46
CA LEU A 20 -7.58 -0.35 -8.81
C LEU A 20 -7.73 -0.10 -7.29
N PHE A 21 -8.73 0.67 -6.88
CA PHE A 21 -9.04 0.95 -5.48
C PHE A 21 -9.49 -0.31 -4.73
N MET A 22 -10.32 -1.15 -5.34
CA MET A 22 -10.70 -2.45 -4.79
C MET A 22 -9.45 -3.30 -4.49
N ILE A 23 -8.47 -3.32 -5.40
CA ILE A 23 -7.26 -4.12 -5.24
C ILE A 23 -6.27 -3.48 -4.26
N PHE A 24 -5.84 -2.25 -4.51
CA PHE A 24 -4.83 -1.57 -3.69
C PHE A 24 -5.38 -1.12 -2.35
N GLY A 25 -6.59 -0.57 -2.31
CA GLY A 25 -7.24 -0.19 -1.06
C GLY A 25 -7.58 -1.41 -0.21
N GLY A 26 -8.14 -2.46 -0.81
CA GLY A 26 -8.46 -3.72 -0.12
C GLY A 26 -7.22 -4.40 0.47
N VAL A 27 -6.12 -4.49 -0.30
CA VAL A 27 -4.85 -5.01 0.24
C VAL A 27 -4.23 -4.06 1.27
N GLY A 28 -4.30 -2.76 0.99
CA GLY A 28 -3.67 -1.70 1.76
C GLY A 28 -4.24 -1.52 3.16
N ILE A 29 -5.56 -1.67 3.33
CA ILE A 29 -6.24 -1.41 4.60
C ILE A 29 -5.79 -2.40 5.69
N ALA A 30 -5.40 -3.62 5.32
CA ALA A 30 -4.77 -4.57 6.25
C ALA A 30 -3.24 -4.41 6.27
N CYS A 31 -2.61 -4.20 5.12
CA CYS A 31 -1.15 -4.11 4.99
C CYS A 31 -0.54 -2.94 5.76
N LEU A 32 -1.17 -1.77 5.75
CA LEU A 32 -0.64 -0.55 6.38
C LEU A 32 -0.48 -0.72 7.90
N PRO A 33 -1.54 -1.02 8.68
CA PRO A 33 -1.40 -1.13 10.13
C PRO A 33 -0.56 -2.35 10.54
N LEU A 34 -0.75 -3.50 9.89
CA LEU A 34 -0.01 -4.71 10.20
C LEU A 34 1.47 -4.57 9.84
N GLY A 35 1.80 -3.95 8.71
CA GLY A 35 3.17 -3.67 8.30
C GLY A 35 3.91 -2.81 9.33
N LEU A 36 3.26 -1.77 9.86
CA LEU A 36 3.81 -0.92 10.91
C LEU A 36 4.03 -1.70 12.21
N ILE A 37 3.05 -2.49 12.66
CA ILE A 37 3.18 -3.32 13.87
C ILE A 37 4.30 -4.35 13.71
N PHE A 38 4.37 -5.05 12.58
CA PHE A 38 5.43 -6.03 12.35
C PHE A 38 6.81 -5.40 12.21
N SER A 39 6.90 -4.17 11.71
CA SER A 39 8.17 -3.43 11.68
C SER A 39 8.71 -3.20 13.09
N PHE A 40 7.83 -2.91 14.06
CA PHE A 40 8.22 -2.80 15.46
C PHE A 40 8.60 -4.16 16.05
N ILE A 41 7.84 -5.23 15.78
CA ILE A 41 8.15 -6.58 16.31
C ILE A 41 9.49 -7.09 15.78
N ARG A 42 9.79 -6.83 14.51
CA ARG A 42 11.02 -7.30 13.83
C ARG A 42 12.24 -6.41 14.08
N ARG A 43 12.07 -5.27 14.76
CA ARG A 43 13.13 -4.29 15.00
C ARG A 43 14.40 -4.94 15.60
N PRO A 44 15.58 -4.39 15.30
CA PRO A 44 16.78 -4.74 16.05
C PRO A 44 16.63 -4.34 17.52
N LYS A 45 17.01 -5.24 18.44
CA LYS A 45 16.86 -5.03 19.90
C LYS A 45 18.14 -4.53 20.57
N ALA A 46 19.28 -4.63 19.91
CA ALA A 46 20.57 -4.29 20.47
C ALA A 46 21.50 -3.71 19.40
N VAL A 47 22.39 -2.82 19.83
CA VAL A 47 23.52 -2.33 19.04
C VAL A 47 24.55 -3.46 18.92
N ILE A 48 25.05 -3.70 17.73
CA ILE A 48 26.07 -4.72 17.48
C ILE A 48 27.48 -4.19 17.74
N THR A 49 28.42 -5.08 18.05
CA THR A 49 29.83 -4.68 18.22
C THR A 49 30.50 -4.44 16.87
N ARG A 50 31.60 -3.68 16.86
CA ARG A 50 32.38 -3.42 15.63
C ARG A 50 32.83 -4.71 14.93
N SER A 51 33.23 -5.73 15.69
CA SER A 51 33.66 -7.02 15.13
C SER A 51 32.51 -7.79 14.48
N GLN A 52 31.32 -7.77 15.08
CA GLN A 52 30.11 -8.34 14.49
C GLN A 52 29.69 -7.59 13.23
N TYR A 53 29.69 -6.25 13.27
CA TYR A 53 29.41 -5.42 12.10
C TYR A 53 30.36 -5.74 10.94
N ILE A 54 31.67 -5.82 11.19
CA ILE A 54 32.66 -6.16 10.14
C ILE A 54 32.37 -7.55 9.56
N LYS A 55 32.04 -8.53 10.41
CA LYS A 55 31.72 -9.89 9.95
C LYS A 55 30.48 -9.91 9.06
N GLU A 56 29.37 -9.32 9.50
CA GLU A 56 28.11 -9.28 8.75
C GLU A 56 28.24 -8.44 7.47
N ALA A 57 28.91 -7.29 7.53
CA ALA A 57 29.22 -6.47 6.36
C ALA A 57 30.07 -7.22 5.33
N THR A 58 31.01 -8.06 5.79
CA THR A 58 31.82 -8.90 4.89
C THR A 58 30.97 -9.98 4.22
N GLU A 59 30.02 -10.59 4.94
CA GLU A 59 29.08 -11.56 4.36
C GLU A 59 28.13 -10.90 3.35
N LEU A 60 27.62 -9.70 3.65
CA LEU A 60 26.82 -8.92 2.72
C LEU A 60 27.64 -8.50 1.49
N ALA A 61 28.89 -8.11 1.65
CA ALA A 61 29.78 -7.76 0.54
C ALA A 61 30.02 -8.95 -0.40
N LYS A 62 30.15 -10.18 0.13
CA LYS A 62 30.23 -11.40 -0.69
C LYS A 62 28.96 -11.62 -1.51
N LYS A 63 27.78 -11.51 -0.88
CA LYS A 63 26.49 -11.61 -1.58
C LYS A 63 26.32 -10.51 -2.64
N ALA A 64 26.71 -9.28 -2.32
CA ALA A 64 26.72 -8.16 -3.26
C ALA A 64 27.59 -8.46 -4.48
N GLY A 65 28.75 -9.09 -4.26
CA GLY A 65 29.62 -9.57 -5.32
C GLY A 65 28.97 -10.62 -6.22
N GLU A 66 28.23 -11.58 -5.65
CA GLU A 66 27.48 -12.60 -6.40
C GLU A 66 26.36 -11.99 -7.23
N VAL A 67 25.53 -11.12 -6.63
CA VAL A 67 24.45 -10.40 -7.32
C VAL A 67 25.02 -9.52 -8.44
N LYS A 68 26.14 -8.84 -8.21
CA LYS A 68 26.84 -8.04 -9.24
C LYS A 68 27.31 -8.91 -10.40
N LYS A 69 27.89 -10.08 -10.14
CA LYS A 69 28.31 -11.03 -11.20
C LYS A 69 27.11 -11.52 -12.01
N ALA A 70 26.01 -11.87 -11.34
CA ALA A 70 24.77 -12.28 -12.01
C ALA A 70 24.19 -11.16 -12.89
N ALA A 71 24.17 -9.93 -12.38
CA ALA A 71 23.75 -8.75 -13.14
C ALA A 71 24.62 -8.51 -14.38
N LEU A 72 25.95 -8.61 -14.25
CA LEU A 72 26.89 -8.46 -15.37
C LEU A 72 26.72 -9.58 -16.43
N ALA A 73 26.49 -10.82 -15.99
CA ALA A 73 26.22 -11.93 -16.91
C ALA A 73 24.94 -11.68 -17.73
N LEU A 74 23.87 -11.20 -17.08
CA LEU A 74 22.63 -10.82 -17.76
C LEU A 74 22.80 -9.63 -18.70
N GLN A 75 23.65 -8.67 -18.33
CA GLN A 75 24.00 -7.54 -19.21
C GLN A 75 24.76 -8.01 -20.45
N GLN A 76 25.63 -9.01 -20.33
CA GLN A 76 26.33 -9.61 -21.46
C GLN A 76 25.38 -10.42 -22.36
N GLU A 77 24.44 -11.19 -21.78
CA GLU A 77 23.36 -11.84 -22.53
C GLU A 77 22.49 -10.84 -23.30
N GLU A 78 22.26 -9.66 -22.70
CA GLU A 78 21.52 -8.57 -23.33
C GLU A 78 22.26 -8.05 -24.58
N ARG A 79 23.57 -7.80 -24.45
CA ARG A 79 24.44 -7.38 -25.56
C ARG A 79 24.52 -8.42 -26.67
N ASN A 80 24.44 -9.69 -26.31
CA ASN A 80 24.41 -10.82 -27.25
C ASN A 80 23.03 -11.03 -27.89
N GLY A 81 22.05 -10.15 -27.65
CA GLY A 81 20.74 -10.15 -28.30
C GLY A 81 19.71 -11.13 -27.70
N LYS A 82 20.01 -11.82 -26.58
CA LYS A 82 19.13 -12.83 -26.00
C LYS A 82 18.06 -12.24 -25.06
N LYS A 83 17.21 -11.33 -25.56
CA LYS A 83 16.12 -10.67 -24.79
C LYS A 83 14.84 -11.50 -24.63
N GLY A 84 14.99 -12.81 -24.37
CA GLY A 84 13.87 -13.75 -24.25
C GLY A 84 13.09 -13.63 -22.92
N ARG A 85 12.05 -14.47 -22.77
CA ARG A 85 11.24 -14.56 -21.54
C ARG A 85 12.08 -14.99 -20.31
N ARG A 86 13.07 -15.87 -20.51
CA ARG A 86 14.00 -16.33 -19.47
C ARG A 86 14.86 -15.20 -18.94
N TRP A 87 15.46 -14.40 -19.83
CA TRP A 87 16.24 -13.21 -19.45
C TRP A 87 15.41 -12.24 -18.61
N ARG A 88 14.18 -11.90 -19.04
CA ARG A 88 13.27 -11.03 -18.27
C ARG A 88 12.92 -11.58 -16.89
N LYS A 89 12.89 -12.91 -16.72
CA LYS A 89 12.66 -13.56 -15.42
C LYS A 89 13.90 -13.42 -14.53
N ASN A 90 15.08 -13.72 -15.07
CA ASN A 90 16.35 -13.63 -14.34
C ASN A 90 16.67 -12.20 -13.92
N VAL A 91 16.41 -11.21 -14.77
CA VAL A 91 16.57 -9.78 -14.43
C VAL A 91 15.72 -9.40 -13.22
N LYS A 92 14.45 -9.85 -13.18
CA LYS A 92 13.55 -9.58 -12.05
C LYS A 92 13.99 -10.27 -10.77
N GLU A 93 14.59 -11.44 -10.88
CA GLU A 93 15.11 -12.18 -9.75
C GLU A 93 16.33 -11.48 -9.15
N VAL A 94 17.27 -11.04 -10.00
CA VAL A 94 18.42 -10.22 -9.59
C VAL A 94 17.97 -8.88 -9.01
N GLU A 95 16.98 -8.21 -9.61
CA GLU A 95 16.40 -6.96 -9.07
C GLU A 95 15.81 -7.19 -7.67
N LYS A 96 15.05 -8.28 -7.48
CA LYS A 96 14.48 -8.64 -6.17
C LYS A 96 15.56 -8.93 -5.13
N GLU A 97 16.62 -9.64 -5.49
CA GLU A 97 17.72 -9.93 -4.58
C GLU A 97 18.51 -8.67 -4.21
N LEU A 98 18.74 -7.79 -5.17
CA LEU A 98 19.36 -6.49 -4.91
C LEU A 98 18.51 -5.66 -3.93
N LEU A 99 17.19 -5.63 -4.10
CA LEU A 99 16.29 -4.95 -3.16
C LEU A 99 16.36 -5.54 -1.75
N LEU A 100 16.49 -6.86 -1.61
CA LEU A 100 16.66 -7.53 -0.31
C LEU A 100 18.02 -7.22 0.32
N LEU A 101 19.08 -7.20 -0.50
CA LEU A 101 20.43 -6.87 -0.05
C LEU A 101 20.53 -5.43 0.46
N GLU A 102 19.88 -4.48 -0.22
CA GLU A 102 19.77 -3.09 0.24
C GLU A 102 19.02 -2.99 1.58
N ASP A 103 17.92 -3.73 1.75
CA ASP A 103 17.16 -3.73 2.99
C ASP A 103 17.96 -4.35 4.15
N ASP A 104 18.70 -5.44 3.88
CA ASP A 104 19.62 -6.06 4.84
C ASP A 104 20.75 -5.08 5.23
N MET A 105 21.36 -4.39 4.26
CA MET A 105 22.41 -3.39 4.49
C MET A 105 21.89 -2.22 5.35
N LYS A 106 20.72 -1.69 5.02
CA LYS A 106 20.08 -0.63 5.81
C LYS A 106 19.81 -1.07 7.24
N SER A 107 19.35 -2.31 7.43
CA SER A 107 19.13 -2.86 8.77
C SER A 107 20.43 -2.97 9.56
N LEU A 108 21.54 -3.31 8.91
CA LEU A 108 22.87 -3.40 9.52
C LEU A 108 23.40 -2.02 9.91
N GLU A 109 23.20 -1.00 9.07
CA GLU A 109 23.53 0.40 9.36
C GLU A 109 22.72 0.94 10.55
N GLU A 110 21.42 0.63 10.62
CA GLU A 110 20.57 1.00 11.77
C GLU A 110 21.05 0.34 13.08
N MET A 111 21.64 -0.86 13.01
CA MET A 111 22.18 -1.60 14.16
C MET A 111 23.56 -1.10 14.63
N TYR A 112 24.27 -0.34 13.81
CA TYR A 112 25.59 0.22 14.12
C TYR A 112 25.65 1.70 13.74
N PRO A 113 25.02 2.59 14.54
CA PRO A 113 25.05 4.03 14.27
C PRO A 113 26.49 4.55 14.35
N GLN A 114 27.00 5.05 13.23
CA GLN A 114 28.35 5.60 13.13
C GLN A 114 28.34 7.12 13.42
N GLY A 115 29.30 7.61 14.21
CA GLY A 115 29.52 9.05 14.45
C GLY A 115 29.54 9.45 15.93
N GLU A 116 29.80 10.74 16.18
CA GLU A 116 29.94 11.32 17.53
C GLU A 116 28.66 11.26 18.37
N LYS A 117 27.49 11.11 17.74
CA LYS A 117 26.16 11.07 18.39
C LYS A 117 25.46 9.72 18.25
N ALA A 118 26.23 8.62 18.33
CA ALA A 118 25.72 7.27 18.15
C ALA A 118 24.54 6.91 19.08
N GLU A 119 24.61 7.32 20.35
CA GLU A 119 23.54 7.07 21.33
C GLU A 119 22.24 7.82 20.99
N ALA A 120 22.35 9.09 20.57
CA ALA A 120 21.20 9.89 20.18
C ALA A 120 20.57 9.36 18.87
N ALA A 121 21.38 8.92 17.92
CA ALA A 121 20.91 8.29 16.69
C ALA A 121 20.15 6.99 16.99
N TRP A 122 20.68 6.15 17.87
CA TRP A 122 19.99 4.94 18.33
C TRP A 122 18.68 5.24 19.07
N ALA A 123 18.66 6.25 19.94
CA ALA A 123 17.43 6.67 20.62
C ALA A 123 16.37 7.11 19.61
N LEU A 124 16.74 7.86 18.57
CA LEU A 124 15.83 8.27 17.49
C LEU A 124 15.32 7.08 16.67
N THR A 125 16.15 6.08 16.37
CA THR A 125 15.67 4.87 15.66
C THR A 125 14.66 4.10 16.52
N VAL A 126 14.93 3.92 17.81
CA VAL A 126 14.01 3.27 18.75
C VAL A 126 12.69 4.04 18.87
N LEU A 127 12.75 5.38 19.01
CA LEU A 127 11.56 6.24 19.02
C LEU A 127 10.77 6.13 17.71
N GLY A 128 11.46 6.07 16.57
CA GLY A 128 10.83 5.86 15.27
C GLY A 128 10.08 4.53 15.21
N TYR A 129 10.64 3.45 15.75
CA TYR A 129 9.96 2.15 15.85
C TYR A 129 8.75 2.20 16.80
N LEU A 130 8.83 2.90 17.93
CA LEU A 130 7.68 3.11 18.82
C LEU A 130 6.56 3.92 18.17
N ALA A 131 6.91 4.98 17.44
CA ALA A 131 5.95 5.76 16.66
C ALA A 131 5.25 4.88 15.61
N LYS A 132 5.98 3.99 14.92
CA LYS A 132 5.38 2.99 14.01
C LYS A 132 4.39 2.07 14.73
N LEU A 133 4.68 1.64 15.95
CA LEU A 133 3.73 0.82 16.73
C LEU A 133 2.44 1.60 17.02
N LEU A 134 2.55 2.83 17.52
CA LEU A 134 1.39 3.67 17.85
C LEU A 134 0.54 3.95 16.60
N LEU A 135 1.17 4.35 15.50
CA LEU A 135 0.48 4.55 14.23
C LEU A 135 -0.11 3.25 13.68
N GLY A 136 0.54 2.11 13.91
CA GLY A 136 0.03 0.80 13.52
C GLY A 136 -1.23 0.39 14.30
N ILE A 137 -1.26 0.65 15.61
CA ILE A 137 -2.43 0.39 16.47
C ILE A 137 -3.59 1.32 16.09
N LEU A 138 -3.33 2.62 15.95
CA LEU A 138 -4.32 3.59 15.51
C LEU A 138 -4.86 3.24 14.12
N GLY A 139 -3.98 2.92 13.17
CA GLY A 139 -4.37 2.45 11.85
C GLY A 139 -5.23 1.18 11.91
N LEU A 140 -4.92 0.23 12.80
CA LEU A 140 -5.71 -0.98 12.93
C LEU A 140 -7.14 -0.67 13.41
N ILE A 141 -7.30 0.24 14.36
CA ILE A 141 -8.62 0.70 14.84
C ILE A 141 -9.40 1.34 13.68
N VAL A 142 -8.76 2.22 12.91
CA VAL A 142 -9.39 2.91 11.78
C VAL A 142 -9.74 1.94 10.65
N SER A 143 -8.87 0.96 10.37
CA SER A 143 -9.16 -0.11 9.39
C SER A 143 -10.36 -0.94 9.80
N VAL A 144 -10.44 -1.35 11.07
CA VAL A 144 -11.58 -2.12 11.59
C VAL A 144 -12.86 -1.28 11.50
N ALA A 145 -12.81 0.00 11.87
CA ALA A 145 -13.94 0.91 11.76
C ALA A 145 -14.43 1.06 10.30
N TRP A 146 -13.50 1.18 9.34
CA TRP A 146 -13.83 1.21 7.91
C TRP A 146 -14.47 -0.09 7.43
N ILE A 147 -13.89 -1.25 7.75
CA ILE A 147 -14.45 -2.55 7.34
C ILE A 147 -15.84 -2.74 7.96
N ALA A 148 -16.03 -2.42 9.24
CA ALA A 148 -17.32 -2.47 9.91
C ALA A 148 -18.33 -1.54 9.22
N HIS A 149 -17.94 -0.31 8.90
CA HIS A 149 -18.79 0.64 8.20
C HIS A 149 -19.22 0.12 6.82
N ILE A 150 -18.31 -0.46 6.04
CA ILE A 150 -18.62 -1.04 4.74
C ILE A 150 -19.63 -2.18 4.88
N VAL A 151 -19.41 -3.10 5.82
CA VAL A 151 -20.28 -4.25 6.02
C VAL A 151 -21.68 -3.83 6.49
N ILE A 152 -21.76 -2.93 7.46
CA ILE A 152 -23.01 -2.56 8.13
C ILE A 152 -23.84 -1.57 7.30
N TYR A 153 -23.21 -0.60 6.64
CA TYR A 153 -23.88 0.50 5.95
C TYR A 153 -23.95 0.33 4.43
N LEU A 154 -22.94 -0.26 3.79
CA LEU A 154 -22.89 -0.36 2.32
C LEU A 154 -23.33 -1.73 1.77
N LEU A 155 -23.08 -2.84 2.50
CA LEU A 155 -23.36 -4.19 1.99
C LEU A 155 -24.75 -4.74 2.33
N VAL A 156 -25.41 -4.24 3.37
CA VAL A 156 -26.74 -4.71 3.81
C VAL A 156 -27.80 -3.70 3.38
N ASP A 157 -28.78 -4.17 2.60
CA ASP A 157 -29.96 -3.40 2.20
C ASP A 157 -31.21 -3.97 2.89
N PRO A 158 -31.93 -3.22 3.75
CA PRO A 158 -31.64 -1.86 4.24
C PRO A 158 -30.45 -1.80 5.23
N PRO A 159 -29.76 -0.65 5.36
CA PRO A 159 -28.57 -0.53 6.20
C PRO A 159 -28.90 -0.77 7.68
N LEU A 160 -28.11 -1.63 8.34
CA LEU A 160 -28.33 -1.99 9.74
C LEU A 160 -28.15 -0.81 10.68
N SER A 161 -27.14 0.04 10.41
CA SER A 161 -26.98 1.32 11.08
C SER A 161 -26.11 2.27 10.25
N PRO A 162 -26.30 3.61 10.36
CA PRO A 162 -25.41 4.59 9.73
C PRO A 162 -23.98 4.65 10.32
N PHE A 163 -23.70 3.91 11.41
CA PHE A 163 -22.45 3.81 12.17
C PHE A 163 -21.55 5.06 12.15
N LEU A 164 -20.55 5.12 11.27
CA LEU A 164 -19.60 6.24 11.23
C LEU A 164 -20.27 7.57 10.85
N ASN A 165 -21.32 7.55 10.02
CA ASN A 165 -22.06 8.78 9.72
C ASN A 165 -22.62 9.42 10.99
N LEU A 166 -23.17 8.60 11.90
CA LEU A 166 -23.73 9.09 13.16
C LEU A 166 -22.64 9.60 14.11
N VAL A 167 -21.45 8.99 14.07
CA VAL A 167 -20.28 9.51 14.81
C VAL A 167 -19.88 10.90 14.29
N PHE A 168 -19.84 11.09 12.97
CA PHE A 168 -19.48 12.39 12.39
C PHE A 168 -20.51 13.47 12.67
N ILE A 169 -21.80 13.17 12.56
CA ILE A 169 -22.88 14.12 12.93
C ILE A 169 -22.75 14.54 14.39
N LYS A 170 -22.53 13.59 15.31
CA LYS A 170 -22.33 13.91 16.74
C LYS A 170 -21.09 14.76 17.01
N LEU A 171 -20.02 14.57 16.25
CA LEU A 171 -18.82 15.41 16.35
C LEU A 171 -19.10 16.83 15.83
N ASP A 172 -19.88 16.93 14.75
CA ASP A 172 -20.31 18.19 14.16
C ASP A 172 -21.17 19.02 15.14
N ASP A 173 -22.08 18.35 15.86
CA ASP A 173 -22.94 18.97 16.89
C ASP A 173 -22.14 19.59 18.04
N VAL A 174 -20.97 19.01 18.39
CA VAL A 174 -20.08 19.57 19.42
C VAL A 174 -19.32 20.78 18.87
N TRP A 175 -18.74 20.62 17.68
CA TRP A 175 -18.07 21.70 16.96
C TRP A 175 -17.97 21.29 15.48
N GLY A 176 -18.59 22.06 14.58
CA GLY A 176 -18.69 21.72 13.15
C GLY A 176 -17.35 21.48 12.43
N LEU A 177 -16.22 21.92 13.00
CA LEU A 177 -14.90 21.62 12.46
C LEU A 177 -14.42 20.19 12.79
N LEU A 178 -14.92 19.57 13.87
CA LEU A 178 -14.54 18.22 14.29
C LEU A 178 -15.14 17.15 13.39
N GLY A 179 -16.40 17.30 12.97
CA GLY A 179 -17.04 16.37 12.03
C GLY A 179 -16.30 16.34 10.69
N THR A 180 -16.02 17.53 10.13
CA THR A 180 -15.30 17.66 8.85
C THR A 180 -13.85 17.19 8.94
N ALA A 181 -13.15 17.48 10.04
CA ALA A 181 -11.79 16.99 10.28
C ALA A 181 -11.74 15.46 10.43
N ALA A 182 -12.71 14.85 11.12
CA ALA A 182 -12.82 13.40 11.24
C ALA A 182 -13.09 12.74 9.89
N PHE A 183 -14.01 13.31 9.08
CA PHE A 183 -14.26 12.85 7.72
C PHE A 183 -12.98 12.90 6.86
N ALA A 184 -12.25 14.01 6.90
CA ALA A 184 -10.99 14.17 6.18
C ALA A 184 -9.96 13.11 6.63
N PHE A 185 -9.81 12.89 7.94
CA PHE A 185 -8.92 11.88 8.49
C PHE A 185 -9.22 10.47 7.94
N PHE A 186 -10.48 10.06 7.92
CA PHE A 186 -10.89 8.76 7.37
C PHE A 186 -10.63 8.65 5.86
N CYS A 187 -10.84 9.73 5.10
CA CYS A 187 -10.55 9.78 3.66
C CYS A 187 -9.05 9.69 3.35
N PHE A 188 -8.23 10.48 4.05
CA PHE A 188 -6.78 10.43 3.93
C PHE A 188 -6.24 9.06 4.34
N TYR A 189 -6.83 8.43 5.35
CA TYR A 189 -6.46 7.07 5.74
C TYR A 189 -6.64 6.05 4.60
N LEU A 190 -7.76 6.10 3.87
CA LEU A 190 -7.96 5.23 2.70
C LEU A 190 -6.95 5.52 1.59
N LEU A 191 -6.59 6.78 1.37
CA LEU A 191 -5.58 7.14 0.39
C LEU A 191 -4.19 6.60 0.79
N LEU A 192 -3.81 6.71 2.06
CA LEU A 192 -2.60 6.08 2.59
C LEU A 192 -2.63 4.55 2.47
N ALA A 193 -3.80 3.93 2.70
CA ALA A 193 -3.99 2.50 2.49
C ALA A 193 -3.75 2.12 1.03
N VAL A 194 -4.32 2.87 0.06
CA VAL A 194 -4.07 2.64 -1.38
C VAL A 194 -2.59 2.75 -1.72
N ILE A 195 -1.87 3.74 -1.18
CA ILE A 195 -0.42 3.88 -1.38
C ILE A 195 0.31 2.65 -0.82
N ALA A 196 -0.02 2.22 0.40
CA ALA A 196 0.58 1.03 1.01
C ALA A 196 0.28 -0.26 0.22
N GLY A 197 -0.94 -0.41 -0.27
CA GLY A 197 -1.33 -1.54 -1.11
C GLY A 197 -0.63 -1.54 -2.47
N ALA A 198 -0.50 -0.38 -3.11
CA ALA A 198 0.26 -0.23 -4.35
C ALA A 198 1.73 -0.61 -4.17
N MET A 199 2.35 -0.21 -3.05
CA MET A 199 3.73 -0.60 -2.71
C MET A 199 3.88 -2.11 -2.45
N MET A 200 2.92 -2.75 -1.78
CA MET A 200 2.98 -4.18 -1.47
C MET A 200 2.71 -5.06 -2.71
N VAL A 201 1.73 -4.70 -3.54
CA VAL A 201 1.37 -5.44 -4.75
C VAL A 201 2.40 -5.24 -5.89
N GLY A 202 3.36 -4.33 -5.71
CA GLY A 202 4.31 -3.80 -6.70
C GLY A 202 5.29 -4.76 -7.38
N MET A 203 4.92 -6.02 -7.67
CA MET A 203 5.73 -6.92 -8.52
C MET A 203 4.95 -7.71 -9.57
N LYS A 204 3.63 -7.50 -9.73
CA LYS A 204 2.81 -7.79 -10.93
C LYS A 204 1.33 -7.70 -10.55
N LEU A 205 0.65 -6.69 -11.07
CA LEU A 205 -0.79 -6.76 -11.27
C LEU A 205 -1.00 -7.18 -12.74
N VAL A 206 -2.00 -8.02 -13.01
CA VAL A 206 -2.23 -8.88 -14.20
C VAL A 206 -1.69 -8.38 -15.57
N PHE A 207 -1.57 -7.07 -15.82
CA PHE A 207 -1.07 -6.51 -17.09
C PHE A 207 0.05 -5.44 -16.96
N ILE A 208 0.44 -5.02 -15.76
CA ILE A 208 1.37 -3.89 -15.55
C ILE A 208 2.47 -4.27 -14.55
N THR A 209 3.73 -4.08 -14.95
CA THR A 209 4.88 -4.09 -14.04
C THR A 209 4.92 -2.78 -13.27
N ILE A 210 4.31 -2.78 -12.09
CA ILE A 210 4.51 -1.72 -11.11
C ILE A 210 5.91 -1.91 -10.52
N HIS A 211 6.74 -0.88 -10.56
CA HIS A 211 8.03 -0.91 -9.86
C HIS A 211 7.82 -0.57 -8.39
N PRO A 212 8.46 -1.31 -7.45
CA PRO A 212 8.33 -1.02 -6.03
C PRO A 212 8.87 0.38 -5.75
N MET A 213 8.09 1.19 -5.01
CA MET A 213 8.54 2.50 -4.59
C MET A 213 9.39 2.39 -3.32
N LYS A 214 10.60 2.92 -3.38
CA LYS A 214 11.52 3.15 -2.25
C LYS A 214 11.74 4.64 -2.06
N TRP A 215 11.70 5.10 -0.81
CA TRP A 215 11.99 6.50 -0.50
C TRP A 215 13.42 6.85 -0.91
N GLY A 216 13.59 7.85 -1.78
CA GLY A 216 14.90 8.37 -2.20
C GLY A 216 15.69 7.49 -3.18
N ALA A 217 15.20 6.31 -3.55
CA ALA A 217 15.90 5.36 -4.43
C ALA A 217 15.07 4.95 -5.67
N THR A 218 13.94 5.61 -5.92
CA THR A 218 13.09 5.35 -7.11
C THR A 218 13.49 6.18 -8.31
N LEU A 219 13.62 5.53 -9.47
CA LEU A 219 13.74 6.20 -10.74
C LEU A 219 12.52 7.10 -11.01
N MET A 220 12.75 8.29 -11.56
CA MET A 220 11.71 9.31 -11.81
C MET A 220 10.56 8.77 -12.67
N ASN A 221 10.86 7.99 -13.72
CA ASN A 221 9.83 7.40 -14.58
C ASN A 221 8.91 6.42 -13.81
N SER A 222 9.52 5.55 -13.00
CA SER A 222 8.80 4.60 -12.15
C SER A 222 7.98 5.30 -11.05
N PHE A 223 8.50 6.42 -10.53
CA PHE A 223 7.78 7.25 -9.57
C PHE A 223 6.55 7.90 -10.22
N LEU A 224 6.70 8.57 -11.37
CA LEU A 224 5.59 9.20 -12.10
C LEU A 224 4.50 8.19 -12.46
N PHE A 225 4.89 6.99 -12.89
CA PHE A 225 3.94 5.93 -13.19
C PHE A 225 3.09 5.53 -11.98
N ASN A 226 3.73 5.29 -10.83
CA ASN A 226 3.04 4.96 -9.58
C ASN A 226 2.15 6.11 -9.09
N VAL A 227 2.63 7.35 -9.17
CA VAL A 227 1.85 8.54 -8.80
C VAL A 227 0.62 8.66 -9.69
N GLY A 228 0.75 8.44 -11.00
CA GLY A 228 -0.39 8.42 -11.93
C GLY A 228 -1.44 7.37 -11.55
N LEU A 229 -1.01 6.16 -11.17
CA LEU A 229 -1.93 5.13 -10.67
C LEU A 229 -2.64 5.54 -9.37
N ILE A 230 -1.92 6.15 -8.42
CA ILE A 230 -2.50 6.63 -7.16
C ILE A 230 -3.49 7.77 -7.40
N LEU A 231 -3.19 8.69 -8.33
CA LEU A 231 -4.11 9.77 -8.71
C LEU A 231 -5.37 9.26 -9.40
N LEU A 232 -5.28 8.20 -10.21
CA LEU A 232 -6.46 7.53 -10.75
C LEU A 232 -7.31 6.89 -9.63
N CYS A 233 -6.66 6.30 -8.62
CA CYS A 233 -7.37 5.73 -7.47
C CYS A 233 -8.01 6.80 -6.58
N SER A 234 -7.41 8.00 -6.46
CA SER A 234 -7.92 9.03 -5.56
C SER A 234 -9.33 9.51 -5.95
N ILE A 235 -9.63 9.56 -7.26
CA ILE A 235 -10.97 9.85 -7.77
C ILE A 235 -11.98 8.83 -7.21
N SER A 236 -11.65 7.55 -7.27
CA SER A 236 -12.51 6.49 -6.76
C SER A 236 -12.57 6.44 -5.23
N VAL A 237 -11.51 6.82 -4.52
CA VAL A 237 -11.55 7.00 -3.06
C VAL A 237 -12.57 8.08 -2.69
N ILE A 238 -12.54 9.23 -3.38
CA ILE A 238 -13.49 10.33 -3.11
C ILE A 238 -14.93 9.88 -3.41
N GLN A 239 -15.13 9.25 -4.58
CA GLN A 239 -16.44 8.72 -4.96
C GLN A 239 -16.95 7.68 -3.95
N PHE A 240 -16.08 6.79 -3.48
CA PHE A 240 -16.41 5.82 -2.45
C PHE A 240 -16.78 6.50 -1.13
N CYS A 241 -15.99 7.48 -0.66
CA CYS A 241 -16.28 8.24 0.55
C CYS A 241 -17.61 9.01 0.45
N ALA A 242 -17.91 9.63 -0.70
CA ALA A 242 -19.18 10.31 -0.93
C ALA A 242 -20.36 9.32 -0.78
N THR A 243 -20.25 8.12 -1.36
CA THR A 243 -21.28 7.08 -1.21
C THR A 243 -21.36 6.50 0.20
N ALA A 244 -20.23 6.23 0.85
CA ALA A 244 -20.13 5.64 2.18
C ALA A 244 -20.63 6.58 3.27
N PHE A 245 -20.48 7.89 3.06
CA PHE A 245 -20.89 8.93 4.00
C PHE A 245 -22.04 9.78 3.48
N ALA A 246 -22.88 9.22 2.61
CA ALA A 246 -23.98 9.94 1.97
C ALA A 246 -24.97 10.57 2.97
N TYR A 247 -25.11 10.00 4.16
CA TYR A 247 -25.97 10.52 5.23
C TYR A 247 -25.36 11.74 5.93
N TYR A 248 -24.05 11.71 6.21
CA TYR A 248 -23.34 12.85 6.80
C TYR A 248 -23.08 13.97 5.78
N ALA A 249 -22.62 13.63 4.58
CA ALA A 249 -22.25 14.56 3.52
C ALA A 249 -23.42 14.90 2.58
N GLN A 250 -24.66 14.79 3.07
CA GLN A 250 -25.86 15.09 2.28
C GLN A 250 -25.82 16.56 1.82
N ALA A 251 -26.24 16.82 0.57
CA ALA A 251 -26.25 18.16 -0.04
C ALA A 251 -24.87 18.83 -0.18
N THR A 252 -23.77 18.05 -0.16
CA THR A 252 -22.45 18.54 -0.54
C THR A 252 -22.22 18.41 -2.05
N ALA A 253 -21.42 19.32 -2.62
CA ALA A 253 -21.07 19.27 -4.05
C ALA A 253 -20.42 17.93 -4.45
N ALA A 254 -19.66 17.29 -3.55
CA ALA A 254 -19.09 15.97 -3.80
C ALA A 254 -20.18 14.91 -4.01
N GLN A 255 -21.24 14.93 -3.19
CA GLN A 255 -22.34 13.99 -3.32
C GLN A 255 -23.17 14.24 -4.58
N GLU A 256 -23.37 15.50 -4.98
CA GLU A 256 -24.06 15.84 -6.23
C GLU A 256 -23.28 15.36 -7.45
N ILE A 257 -21.97 15.61 -7.50
CA ILE A 257 -21.11 15.24 -8.63
C ILE A 257 -21.02 13.72 -8.77
N PHE A 258 -20.71 12.99 -7.68
CA PHE A 258 -20.47 11.55 -7.76
C PHE A 258 -21.74 10.69 -7.68
N GLY A 259 -22.81 11.18 -7.04
CA GLY A 259 -24.08 10.48 -6.93
C GLY A 259 -24.82 10.36 -8.27
N HIS A 260 -24.82 11.42 -9.08
CA HIS A 260 -25.51 11.41 -10.38
C HIS A 260 -24.71 10.70 -11.49
N THR A 261 -23.38 10.77 -11.45
CA THR A 261 -22.50 10.15 -12.45
C THR A 261 -22.67 8.62 -12.51
N LEU A 262 -22.97 7.97 -11.39
CA LEU A 262 -23.22 6.52 -11.31
C LEU A 262 -24.49 6.06 -12.06
N GLN A 263 -25.54 6.89 -12.06
CA GLN A 263 -26.84 6.51 -12.63
C GLN A 263 -26.88 6.60 -14.16
N SER A 264 -25.95 7.36 -14.75
CA SER A 264 -25.90 7.66 -16.19
C SER A 264 -25.23 6.56 -17.02
N LEU A 265 -24.55 5.59 -16.39
CA LEU A 265 -23.74 4.58 -17.10
C LEU A 265 -24.54 3.32 -17.47
N ARG A 266 -24.78 3.11 -18.78
CA ARG A 266 -25.38 1.89 -19.33
C ARG A 266 -24.44 0.68 -19.12
N GLY A 267 -24.95 -0.40 -18.51
CA GLY A 267 -24.23 -1.67 -18.28
C GLY A 267 -23.39 -1.71 -17.00
N ILE A 268 -22.59 -0.68 -16.73
CA ILE A 268 -21.72 -0.60 -15.53
C ILE A 268 -22.52 -0.37 -14.24
N LYS A 269 -23.74 0.19 -14.33
CA LYS A 269 -24.65 0.36 -13.20
C LYS A 269 -24.85 -0.94 -12.39
N TYR A 270 -24.79 -2.10 -13.03
CA TYR A 270 -24.94 -3.39 -12.33
C TYR A 270 -23.77 -3.68 -11.38
N LEU A 271 -22.52 -3.34 -11.75
CA LEU A 271 -21.35 -3.56 -10.88
C LEU A 271 -21.46 -2.77 -9.57
N TYR A 272 -21.97 -1.54 -9.65
CA TYR A 272 -22.22 -0.72 -8.48
C TYR A 272 -23.50 -1.09 -7.75
N LYS A 273 -24.57 -1.50 -8.46
CA LYS A 273 -25.83 -1.96 -7.85
C LYS A 273 -25.62 -3.22 -7.00
N TYR A 274 -24.77 -4.13 -7.44
CA TYR A 274 -24.44 -5.35 -6.70
C TYR A 274 -23.26 -5.17 -5.72
N ASN A 275 -22.80 -3.94 -5.50
CA ASN A 275 -21.68 -3.61 -4.61
C ASN A 275 -20.42 -4.49 -4.85
N VAL A 276 -20.15 -4.86 -6.10
CA VAL A 276 -19.10 -5.82 -6.46
C VAL A 276 -17.72 -5.31 -6.00
N PHE A 277 -17.46 -4.02 -6.15
CA PHE A 277 -16.19 -3.40 -5.76
C PHE A 277 -16.01 -3.40 -4.23
N GLN A 278 -17.08 -3.14 -3.47
CA GLN A 278 -17.06 -3.12 -2.01
C GLN A 278 -16.89 -4.55 -1.45
N ILE A 279 -17.58 -5.53 -2.02
CA ILE A 279 -17.40 -6.95 -1.67
C ILE A 279 -15.96 -7.38 -1.97
N GLY A 280 -15.45 -7.08 -3.17
CA GLY A 280 -14.08 -7.41 -3.54
C GLY A 280 -13.03 -6.74 -2.63
N PHE A 281 -13.28 -5.50 -2.22
CA PHE A 281 -12.43 -4.76 -1.28
C PHE A 281 -12.35 -5.50 0.07
N VAL A 282 -13.49 -5.87 0.65
CA VAL A 282 -13.55 -6.58 1.94
C VAL A 282 -12.92 -7.97 1.85
N VAL A 283 -13.16 -8.71 0.76
CA VAL A 283 -12.54 -10.02 0.54
C VAL A 283 -11.02 -9.91 0.46
N LEU A 284 -10.48 -8.96 -0.30
CA LEU A 284 -9.03 -8.76 -0.40
C LEU A 284 -8.42 -8.28 0.93
N ALA A 285 -9.13 -7.43 1.69
CA ALA A 285 -8.73 -7.06 3.05
C ALA A 285 -8.67 -8.28 3.99
N GLY A 286 -9.66 -9.16 3.94
CA GLY A 286 -9.67 -10.40 4.72
C GLY A 286 -8.54 -11.35 4.35
N VAL A 287 -8.33 -11.60 3.06
CA VAL A 287 -7.25 -12.47 2.56
C VAL A 287 -5.88 -11.94 2.99
N THR A 288 -5.66 -10.64 2.88
CA THR A 288 -4.38 -10.03 3.26
C THR A 288 -4.16 -10.04 4.77
N PHE A 289 -5.20 -9.80 5.56
CA PHE A 289 -5.15 -9.95 7.01
C PHE A 289 -4.74 -11.38 7.41
N VAL A 290 -5.39 -12.41 6.85
CA VAL A 290 -5.05 -13.82 7.10
C VAL A 290 -3.63 -14.15 6.67
N TYR A 291 -3.19 -13.67 5.50
CA TYR A 291 -1.81 -13.85 5.04
C TYR A 291 -0.79 -13.27 6.03
N TYR A 292 -1.05 -12.08 6.56
CA TYR A 292 -0.18 -11.47 7.57
C TYR A 292 -0.23 -12.20 8.91
N LEU A 293 -1.36 -12.77 9.33
CA LEU A 293 -1.40 -13.60 10.53
C LEU A 293 -0.61 -14.90 10.36
N ALA A 294 -0.74 -15.56 9.20
CA ALA A 294 -0.07 -16.84 8.94
C ALA A 294 1.45 -16.70 8.72
N PHE A 295 1.89 -15.63 8.03
CA PHE A 295 3.27 -15.47 7.57
C PHE A 295 3.98 -14.22 8.10
N GLY A 296 3.27 -13.29 8.76
CA GLY A 296 3.82 -12.03 9.27
C GLY A 296 4.81 -12.21 10.43
N TRP A 297 4.74 -13.31 11.18
CA TRP A 297 5.70 -13.60 12.26
C TRP A 297 6.99 -14.26 11.83
N ARG A 298 7.05 -14.89 10.65
CA ARG A 298 8.30 -15.50 10.19
C ARG A 298 9.29 -14.39 9.84
N ARG A 299 10.37 -14.25 10.63
CA ARG A 299 11.58 -13.56 10.16
C ARG A 299 11.98 -14.27 8.87
N ARG A 300 11.97 -13.54 7.75
CA ARG A 300 12.48 -14.07 6.49
C ARG A 300 13.95 -14.36 6.71
N LYS A 301 14.32 -15.63 6.80
CA LYS A 301 15.72 -16.04 6.71
C LYS A 301 16.21 -15.55 5.33
N PRO A 302 17.39 -14.93 5.22
CA PRO A 302 17.97 -14.69 3.92
C PRO A 302 18.14 -16.07 3.27
N ASN A 303 17.34 -16.38 2.26
CA ASN A 303 17.49 -17.62 1.51
C ASN A 303 18.79 -17.49 0.73
N GLY A 304 19.90 -17.92 1.35
CA GLY A 304 21.16 -18.13 0.66
C GLY A 304 21.03 -19.38 -0.20
N ARG A 305 20.83 -19.18 -1.50
CA ARG A 305 21.45 -19.96 -2.60
C ARG A 305 20.79 -19.57 -3.91
N PHE A 306 21.49 -18.70 -4.64
CA PHE A 306 21.26 -18.46 -6.05
C PHE A 306 21.73 -19.70 -6.83
N GLN A 307 20.80 -20.52 -7.29
CA GLN A 307 21.08 -21.52 -8.33
C GLN A 307 20.49 -20.98 -9.62
N LEU A 308 21.34 -20.37 -10.44
CA LEU A 308 21.03 -20.16 -11.84
C LEU A 308 20.72 -21.53 -12.42
N SER A 309 19.45 -21.78 -12.77
CA SER A 309 19.13 -22.89 -13.66
C SER A 309 19.98 -22.68 -14.90
N SER A 310 20.87 -23.63 -15.19
CA SER A 310 21.74 -23.68 -16.38
C SER A 310 20.90 -23.67 -17.64
#